data_AF-A0A9X6AHU6-F1
#
_entry.id   AF-A0A9X6AHU6-F1
#
_cell.length_a   1.000
_cell.length_b   1.000
_cell.length_c   1.000
_cell.angle_alpha   90.00
_cell.angle_beta   90.00
_cell.angle_gamma   90.00
#
_symmetry.space_group_name_H-M   'P 1'
#
loop_
_entity.id
_entity.type
_entity.pdbx_description
1 polymer ?
#
loop_
_entity_poly.entity_id
_entity_poly.type
_entity_poly.pdbx_seq_one_letter_code
_entity_poly.pdbx_strand_id
1 'polypeptide(L)'
;MQCDDGPRPPSASPSDDASLGVLSHALRGLGQASSADHPDVLLVVDDYVTMRVWDETVTRLADELARQESLGPITRLRLLSSDDTEPGRIRLEHLPPPVGEHRVVLVLTDGLAAGWRSDAVLPLLRELGRSEPLAVLHLLPQRLWFRTGLDVYRMRLGSARPWAPNESLRWELRTSPLEPVDDDRAARAGVVPVPVLERTGHSLTGWVDLVTGRASEGVEMSGVRARDWKRRPDAAS
;
A
#
# COMPACT_ATOMS: atom_id res chain seq x y z
N MET A 1 -38.94 -1.52 -32.03
CA MET A 1 -38.10 -0.58 -31.27
C MET A 1 -37.85 -1.25 -29.94
N GLN A 2 -36.70 -1.90 -29.78
CA GLN A 2 -36.38 -2.73 -28.62
C GLN A 2 -35.54 -1.86 -27.70
N CYS A 3 -36.09 -1.52 -26.52
CA CYS A 3 -35.38 -0.76 -25.50
C CYS A 3 -34.38 -1.70 -24.83
N ASP A 4 -33.11 -1.46 -25.11
CA ASP A 4 -31.97 -2.14 -24.50
C ASP A 4 -31.59 -1.35 -23.23
N ASP A 5 -32.24 -1.65 -22.11
CA ASP A 5 -31.84 -1.17 -20.79
C ASP A 5 -30.85 -2.18 -20.19
N GLY A 6 -29.59 -2.09 -20.63
CA GLY A 6 -28.49 -2.75 -19.96
C GLY A 6 -28.35 -2.23 -18.51
N PRO A 7 -27.91 -3.07 -17.56
CA PRO A 7 -27.75 -2.64 -16.18
C PRO A 7 -26.77 -1.48 -16.09
N ARG A 8 -27.27 -0.33 -15.66
CA ARG A 8 -26.47 0.86 -15.37
C ARG A 8 -25.48 0.48 -14.25
N PRO A 9 -24.17 0.72 -14.40
CA PRO A 9 -23.24 0.50 -13.31
C PRO A 9 -23.68 1.32 -12.09
N PRO A 10 -23.50 0.80 -10.87
CA PRO A 10 -23.82 1.56 -9.67
C PRO A 10 -23.10 2.91 -9.74
N SER A 11 -23.82 4.01 -9.55
CA SER A 11 -23.18 5.32 -9.42
C SER A 11 -22.39 5.34 -8.12
N ALA A 12 -21.10 5.67 -8.18
CA ALA A 12 -20.29 5.87 -6.99
C ALA A 12 -20.98 6.75 -5.95
N SER A 13 -20.84 6.37 -4.67
CA SER A 13 -21.40 7.16 -3.58
C SER A 13 -20.64 8.48 -3.47
N PRO A 14 -21.30 9.60 -3.09
CA PRO A 14 -20.64 10.90 -2.93
C PRO A 14 -19.48 10.89 -1.91
N SER A 15 -19.50 9.94 -0.96
CA SER A 15 -18.38 9.69 -0.05
C SER A 15 -17.15 9.10 -0.75
N ASP A 16 -17.34 8.22 -1.74
CA ASP A 16 -16.24 7.63 -2.51
C ASP A 16 -15.60 8.66 -3.44
N ASP A 17 -16.39 9.53 -4.07
CA ASP A 17 -15.91 10.64 -4.90
C ASP A 17 -15.02 11.61 -4.12
N ALA A 18 -15.49 12.03 -2.94
CA ALA A 18 -14.72 12.89 -2.06
C ALA A 18 -13.42 12.20 -1.60
N SER A 19 -13.48 10.91 -1.27
CA SER A 19 -12.29 10.13 -0.92
C SER A 19 -11.29 10.01 -2.08
N LEU A 20 -11.76 9.78 -3.32
CA LEU A 20 -10.89 9.70 -4.51
C LEU A 20 -10.19 11.04 -4.79
N GLY A 21 -10.93 12.15 -4.77
CA GLY A 21 -10.35 13.47 -4.95
C GLY A 21 -9.25 13.79 -3.93
N VAL A 22 -9.43 13.35 -2.68
CA VAL A 22 -8.42 13.50 -1.62
C VAL A 22 -7.18 12.63 -1.88
N LEU A 23 -7.35 11.37 -2.30
CA LEU A 23 -6.22 10.50 -2.67
C LEU A 23 -5.42 11.08 -3.83
N SER A 24 -6.11 11.46 -4.90
CA SER A 24 -5.55 12.05 -6.10
C SER A 24 -4.79 13.33 -5.77
N HIS A 25 -5.39 14.23 -4.98
CA HIS A 25 -4.75 15.47 -4.57
C HIS A 25 -3.46 15.24 -3.76
N ALA A 26 -3.47 14.31 -2.80
CA ALA A 26 -2.28 14.01 -2.00
C ALA A 26 -1.15 13.40 -2.86
N LEU A 27 -1.49 12.45 -3.73
CA LEU A 27 -0.51 11.78 -4.61
C LEU A 27 0.13 12.71 -5.63
N ARG A 28 -0.53 13.82 -6.00
CA ARG A 28 0.08 14.89 -6.81
C ARG A 28 1.37 15.43 -6.20
N GLY A 29 1.47 15.42 -4.87
CA GLY A 29 2.67 15.87 -4.17
C GLY A 29 3.93 15.09 -4.55
N LEU A 30 3.81 13.84 -5.03
CA LEU A 30 4.96 13.06 -5.53
C LEU A 30 5.64 13.79 -6.70
N GLY A 31 4.84 14.27 -7.66
CA GLY A 31 5.33 14.98 -8.83
C GLY A 31 5.94 16.34 -8.54
N GLN A 32 5.44 17.05 -7.52
CA GLN A 32 5.95 18.38 -7.14
C GLN A 32 7.34 18.35 -6.51
N ALA A 33 7.79 17.20 -6.01
CA ALA A 33 9.08 17.07 -5.34
C ALA A 33 10.22 16.65 -6.28
N SER A 34 9.91 16.19 -7.49
CA SER A 34 10.90 15.81 -8.48
C SER A 34 11.07 16.94 -9.49
N SER A 35 12.24 17.56 -9.53
CA SER A 35 12.48 18.75 -10.36
C SER A 35 12.85 18.43 -11.81
N ALA A 36 13.09 17.16 -12.15
CA ALA A 36 13.63 16.76 -13.46
C ALA A 36 12.85 15.63 -14.16
N ASP A 37 12.13 14.77 -13.42
CA ASP A 37 11.40 13.64 -13.99
C ASP A 37 10.09 13.34 -13.24
N HIS A 38 9.05 12.91 -13.94
CA HIS A 38 7.77 12.59 -13.30
C HIS A 38 7.80 11.15 -12.76
N PRO A 39 7.48 10.93 -11.47
CA PRO A 39 7.60 9.62 -10.85
C PRO A 39 6.55 8.65 -11.40
N ASP A 40 6.98 7.43 -11.73
CA ASP A 40 6.10 6.33 -12.09
C ASP A 40 5.28 5.87 -10.87
N VAL A 41 4.04 5.46 -11.10
CA VAL A 41 3.20 4.87 -10.06
C VAL A 41 2.77 3.47 -10.48
N LEU A 42 3.20 2.49 -9.70
CA LEU A 42 2.77 1.10 -9.84
C LEU A 42 1.63 0.82 -8.87
N LEU A 43 0.42 0.61 -9.40
CA LEU A 43 -0.74 0.16 -8.64
C LEU A 43 -0.82 -1.37 -8.68
N VAL A 44 -0.51 -2.00 -7.56
CA VAL A 44 -0.64 -3.45 -7.39
C VAL A 44 -1.99 -3.74 -6.77
N VAL A 45 -2.90 -4.36 -7.50
CA VAL A 45 -4.27 -4.62 -7.06
C VAL A 45 -4.39 -6.08 -6.65
N ASP A 46 -4.82 -6.33 -5.42
CA ASP A 46 -5.18 -7.67 -4.95
C ASP A 46 -6.25 -8.30 -5.86
N ASP A 47 -6.05 -9.55 -6.28
CA ASP A 47 -6.97 -10.26 -7.17
C ASP A 47 -8.02 -11.11 -6.44
N TYR A 48 -8.05 -11.07 -5.11
CA TYR A 48 -9.00 -11.84 -4.33
C TYR A 48 -10.46 -11.48 -4.65
N VAL A 49 -11.36 -12.44 -4.56
CA VAL A 49 -12.76 -12.30 -5.03
C VAL A 49 -13.52 -11.12 -4.40
N THR A 50 -13.17 -10.73 -3.17
CA THR A 50 -13.79 -9.58 -2.49
C THR A 50 -13.42 -8.25 -3.13
N MET A 51 -12.33 -8.20 -3.89
CA MET A 51 -11.85 -6.99 -4.57
C MET A 51 -12.78 -6.51 -5.69
N ARG A 52 -13.68 -7.37 -6.18
CA ARG A 52 -14.68 -7.01 -7.20
C ARG A 52 -15.58 -5.85 -6.78
N VAL A 53 -15.86 -5.70 -5.48
CA VAL A 53 -16.67 -4.57 -4.99
C VAL A 53 -15.93 -3.24 -5.12
N TRP A 54 -14.62 -3.27 -5.32
CA TRP A 54 -13.74 -2.12 -5.45
C TRP A 54 -13.28 -1.83 -6.88
N ASP A 55 -13.69 -2.62 -7.87
CA ASP A 55 -13.24 -2.48 -9.27
C ASP A 55 -13.45 -1.06 -9.81
N GLU A 56 -14.60 -0.45 -9.51
CA GLU A 56 -14.89 0.93 -9.90
C GLU A 56 -13.97 1.92 -9.16
N THR A 57 -13.78 1.76 -7.84
CA THR A 57 -12.90 2.62 -7.04
C THR A 57 -11.46 2.58 -7.56
N VAL A 58 -10.93 1.39 -7.80
CA VAL A 58 -9.58 1.17 -8.35
C VAL A 58 -9.46 1.79 -9.74
N THR A 59 -10.50 1.62 -10.57
CA THR A 59 -10.52 2.17 -11.92
C THR A 59 -10.51 3.67 -11.94
N ARG A 60 -11.37 4.29 -11.14
CA ARG A 60 -11.45 5.75 -11.08
C ARG A 60 -10.20 6.36 -10.48
N LEU A 61 -9.61 5.73 -9.45
CA LEU A 61 -8.34 6.19 -8.87
C LEU A 61 -7.23 6.25 -9.93
N ALA A 62 -6.96 5.16 -10.67
CA ALA A 62 -5.86 5.26 -11.61
C ALA A 62 -6.18 6.11 -12.83
N ASP A 63 -7.44 6.22 -13.25
CA ASP A 63 -7.81 7.16 -14.29
C ASP A 63 -7.59 8.62 -13.83
N GLU A 64 -7.87 8.92 -12.57
CA GLU A 64 -7.55 10.22 -11.96
C GLU A 64 -6.05 10.48 -11.88
N LEU A 65 -5.26 9.48 -11.47
CA LEU A 65 -3.79 9.61 -11.43
C LEU A 65 -3.19 9.77 -12.82
N ALA A 66 -3.70 9.04 -13.82
CA ALA A 66 -3.21 9.10 -15.19
C ALA A 66 -3.52 10.45 -15.88
N ARG A 67 -4.50 11.21 -15.38
CA ARG A 67 -4.77 12.59 -15.81
C ARG A 67 -3.85 13.62 -15.17
N GLN A 68 -3.03 13.26 -14.19
CA GLN A 68 -2.12 14.20 -13.56
C GLN A 68 -0.86 14.36 -14.38
N GLU A 69 -0.63 15.56 -14.89
CA GLU A 69 0.56 15.86 -15.68
C GLU A 69 1.87 15.79 -14.87
N SER A 70 1.80 15.85 -13.53
CA SER A 70 2.97 15.78 -12.65
C SER A 70 3.45 14.35 -12.36
N LEU A 71 2.73 13.33 -12.81
CA LEU A 71 3.07 11.93 -12.60
C LEU A 71 3.51 11.28 -13.91
N GLY A 72 4.40 10.30 -13.81
CA GLY A 72 4.80 9.46 -14.93
C GLY A 72 3.73 8.40 -15.24
N PRO A 73 4.07 7.40 -16.06
CA PRO A 73 3.27 6.22 -16.29
C PRO A 73 2.59 5.65 -15.03
N ILE A 74 1.27 5.51 -15.10
CA ILE A 74 0.46 4.81 -14.10
C ILE A 74 0.25 3.37 -14.58
N THR A 75 1.01 2.43 -14.02
CA THR A 75 0.90 1.01 -14.38
C THR A 75 0.05 0.28 -13.36
N ARG A 76 -0.97 -0.46 -13.81
CA ARG A 76 -1.73 -1.37 -12.96
C ARG A 76 -1.26 -2.79 -13.19
N LEU A 77 -1.09 -3.54 -12.12
CA LEU A 77 -0.91 -4.99 -12.19
C LEU A 77 -1.62 -5.70 -11.05
N ARG A 78 -1.80 -7.00 -11.18
CA ARG A 78 -2.45 -7.86 -10.17
C ARG A 78 -1.45 -8.53 -9.24
N LEU A 79 -1.79 -8.55 -7.95
CA LEU A 79 -1.27 -9.46 -6.95
C LEU A 79 -2.10 -10.74 -7.03
N LEU A 80 -1.47 -11.81 -7.52
CA LEU A 80 -2.11 -13.09 -7.78
C LEU A 80 -2.02 -14.02 -6.58
N SER A 81 -3.07 -14.84 -6.39
CA SER A 81 -3.09 -15.94 -5.42
C SER A 81 -2.91 -15.47 -3.98
N SER A 82 -3.41 -14.27 -3.65
CA SER A 82 -3.38 -13.72 -2.29
C SER A 82 -4.22 -14.52 -1.29
N ASP A 83 -5.06 -15.46 -1.76
CA ASP A 83 -5.82 -16.42 -0.97
C ASP A 83 -5.03 -17.69 -0.61
N ASP A 84 -3.83 -17.87 -1.17
CA ASP A 84 -2.91 -18.93 -0.78
C ASP A 84 -2.19 -18.57 0.53
N THR A 85 -1.81 -19.59 1.30
CA THR A 85 -1.03 -19.42 2.54
C THR A 85 0.44 -19.83 2.37
N GLU A 86 0.82 -20.33 1.19
CA GLU A 86 2.20 -20.58 0.79
C GLU A 86 2.78 -19.33 0.08
N PRO A 87 3.81 -18.67 0.66
CA PRO A 87 4.36 -17.44 0.09
C PRO A 87 4.86 -17.57 -1.35
N GLY A 88 5.36 -18.75 -1.74
CA GLY A 88 5.88 -18.99 -3.10
C GLY A 88 4.81 -19.05 -4.19
N ARG A 89 3.52 -19.09 -3.82
CA ARG A 89 2.38 -19.04 -4.75
C ARG A 89 1.92 -17.61 -5.00
N ILE A 90 2.05 -16.75 -4.00
CA ILE A 90 1.71 -15.33 -4.08
C ILE A 90 2.75 -14.60 -4.93
N ARG A 91 2.31 -13.91 -5.96
CA ARG A 91 3.20 -13.25 -6.92
C ARG A 91 2.52 -12.10 -7.65
N LEU A 92 3.32 -11.25 -8.29
CA LEU A 92 2.81 -10.27 -9.23
C LEU A 92 2.63 -10.91 -10.62
N GLU A 93 1.63 -10.48 -11.38
CA GLU A 93 1.40 -11.03 -12.73
C GLU A 93 2.56 -10.79 -13.69
N HIS A 94 3.16 -9.59 -13.64
CA HIS A 94 4.43 -9.24 -14.29
C HIS A 94 4.90 -7.87 -13.79
N LEU A 95 6.08 -7.80 -13.17
CA LEU A 95 6.65 -6.53 -12.73
C LEU A 95 7.43 -5.89 -13.90
N PRO A 96 6.95 -4.78 -14.49
CA PRO A 96 7.72 -4.09 -15.53
C PRO A 96 8.99 -3.45 -14.95
N PRO A 97 10.02 -3.19 -15.77
CA PRO A 97 11.13 -2.34 -15.37
C PRO A 97 10.63 -0.90 -15.10
N PRO A 98 11.29 -0.13 -14.21
CA PRO A 98 10.98 1.28 -14.05
C PRO A 98 11.27 2.05 -15.35
N VAL A 99 10.45 3.06 -15.65
CA VAL A 99 10.58 3.89 -16.86
C VAL A 99 11.26 5.22 -16.52
N GLY A 100 10.86 5.84 -15.41
CA GLY A 100 11.46 7.08 -14.88
C GLY A 100 12.58 6.85 -13.86
N GLU A 101 13.17 7.95 -13.39
CA GLU A 101 14.18 7.96 -12.32
C GLU A 101 13.61 7.48 -10.98
N HIS A 102 12.33 7.74 -10.75
CA HIS A 102 11.63 7.40 -9.53
C HIS A 102 10.37 6.62 -9.84
N ARG A 103 10.14 5.57 -9.04
CA ARG A 103 8.91 4.78 -9.03
C ARG A 103 8.43 4.62 -7.61
N VAL A 104 7.12 4.60 -7.42
CA VAL A 104 6.51 4.19 -6.15
C VAL A 104 5.56 3.02 -6.39
N VAL A 105 5.39 2.20 -5.36
CA VAL A 105 4.47 1.06 -5.38
C VAL A 105 3.35 1.29 -4.38
N LEU A 106 2.11 1.20 -4.84
CA LEU A 106 0.92 1.26 -4.00
C LEU A 106 0.14 -0.04 -4.16
N VAL A 107 0.07 -0.84 -3.09
CA VAL A 107 -0.68 -2.10 -3.06
C VAL A 107 -2.09 -1.83 -2.56
N LEU A 108 -3.12 -2.08 -3.36
CA LEU A 108 -4.52 -1.87 -3.04
C LEU A 108 -5.15 -3.21 -2.63
N THR A 109 -5.69 -3.26 -1.42
CA THR A 109 -6.35 -4.46 -0.90
C THR A 109 -7.42 -4.11 0.14
N ASP A 110 -8.40 -4.99 0.31
CA ASP A 110 -9.29 -5.00 1.47
C ASP A 110 -8.77 -5.89 2.62
N GLY A 111 -7.64 -6.58 2.41
CA GLY A 111 -6.95 -7.41 3.38
C GLY A 111 -7.67 -8.71 3.75
N LEU A 112 -8.70 -9.13 3.00
CA LEU A 112 -9.55 -10.27 3.37
C LEU A 112 -9.03 -11.63 2.90
N ALA A 113 -8.10 -11.66 1.94
CA ALA A 113 -7.52 -12.91 1.43
C ALA A 113 -6.67 -13.63 2.50
N ALA A 114 -6.65 -14.96 2.47
CA ALA A 114 -6.02 -15.76 3.54
C ALA A 114 -4.49 -15.57 3.63
N GLY A 115 -3.82 -15.20 2.54
CA GLY A 115 -2.40 -14.88 2.49
C GLY A 115 -2.03 -13.64 3.30
N TRP A 116 -2.95 -12.68 3.45
CA TRP A 116 -2.74 -11.56 4.37
C TRP A 116 -2.72 -12.03 5.82
N ARG A 117 -3.74 -12.79 6.22
CA ARG A 117 -3.91 -13.29 7.60
C ARG A 117 -2.80 -14.24 8.04
N SER A 118 -2.27 -15.02 7.10
CA SER A 118 -1.20 -15.99 7.35
C SER A 118 0.21 -15.41 7.22
N ASP A 119 0.33 -14.10 7.00
CA ASP A 119 1.58 -13.39 6.72
C ASP A 119 2.28 -13.86 5.42
N ALA A 120 1.62 -14.66 4.57
CA ALA A 120 2.20 -15.22 3.36
C ALA A 120 2.48 -14.16 2.28
N VAL A 121 1.79 -13.02 2.32
CA VAL A 121 2.04 -11.85 1.44
C VAL A 121 3.29 -11.05 1.87
N LEU A 122 3.72 -11.15 3.13
CA LEU A 122 4.79 -10.29 3.67
C LEU A 122 6.15 -10.45 2.96
N PRO A 123 6.59 -11.64 2.52
CA PRO A 123 7.83 -11.78 1.76
C PRO A 123 7.82 -10.99 0.44
N LEU A 124 6.69 -10.93 -0.26
CA LEU A 124 6.56 -10.16 -1.49
C LEU A 124 6.62 -8.65 -1.21
N LEU A 125 5.91 -8.17 -0.17
CA LEU A 125 6.00 -6.76 0.24
C LEU A 125 7.41 -6.37 0.67
N ARG A 126 8.12 -7.29 1.34
CA ARG A 126 9.51 -7.11 1.70
C ARG A 126 10.37 -6.98 0.47
N GLU A 127 10.25 -7.87 -0.51
CA GLU A 127 11.01 -7.83 -1.76
C GLU A 127 10.79 -6.51 -2.51
N LEU A 128 9.54 -6.08 -2.67
CA LEU A 128 9.22 -4.79 -3.29
C LEU A 128 9.82 -3.62 -2.49
N GLY A 129 9.63 -3.60 -1.17
CA GLY A 129 10.11 -2.53 -0.30
C GLY A 129 11.64 -2.45 -0.17
N ARG A 130 12.40 -3.45 -0.63
CA ARG A 130 13.87 -3.35 -0.75
C ARG A 130 14.32 -2.44 -1.88
N SER A 131 13.52 -2.35 -2.94
CA SER A 131 13.88 -1.63 -4.16
C SER A 131 13.09 -0.34 -4.35
N GLU A 132 11.87 -0.26 -3.80
CA GLU A 132 10.96 0.85 -4.05
C GLU A 132 10.40 1.46 -2.76
N PRO A 133 10.06 2.76 -2.76
CA PRO A 133 9.09 3.31 -1.83
C PRO A 133 7.73 2.61 -2.02
N LEU A 134 7.28 1.93 -0.97
CA LEU A 134 6.12 1.04 -1.01
C LEU A 134 5.12 1.41 0.09
N ALA A 135 3.83 1.39 -0.23
CA ALA A 135 2.76 1.41 0.75
C ALA A 135 1.62 0.48 0.38
N VAL A 136 0.87 0.03 1.39
CA VAL A 136 -0.43 -0.63 1.22
C VAL A 136 -1.53 0.41 1.39
N LEU A 137 -2.35 0.67 0.37
CA LEU A 137 -3.58 1.43 0.49
C LEU A 137 -4.73 0.48 0.84
N HIS A 138 -5.18 0.53 2.09
CA HIS A 138 -6.26 -0.31 2.56
C HIS A 138 -7.62 0.29 2.16
N LEU A 139 -8.46 -0.49 1.48
CA LEU A 139 -9.72 0.00 0.90
C LEU A 139 -10.86 0.11 1.93
N LEU A 140 -10.80 -0.70 2.99
CA LEU A 140 -11.64 -0.53 4.18
C LEU A 140 -11.13 0.59 5.10
N PRO A 141 -12.02 1.29 5.83
CA PRO A 141 -11.63 2.28 6.84
C PRO A 141 -10.87 1.64 8.00
N GLN A 142 -10.00 2.42 8.65
CA GLN A 142 -9.05 1.94 9.67
C GLN A 142 -9.72 1.18 10.82
N ARG A 143 -10.91 1.64 11.24
CA ARG A 143 -11.71 0.98 12.28
C ARG A 143 -12.13 -0.45 11.95
N LEU A 144 -12.00 -0.91 10.70
CA LEU A 144 -12.34 -2.28 10.29
C LEU A 144 -11.11 -3.15 10.06
N TRP A 145 -9.89 -2.61 10.12
CA TRP A 145 -8.66 -3.39 9.85
C TRP A 145 -8.45 -4.52 10.86
N PHE A 146 -8.91 -4.37 12.10
CA PHE A 146 -8.84 -5.46 13.10
C PHE A 146 -9.62 -6.73 12.69
N ARG A 147 -10.50 -6.64 11.68
CA ARG A 147 -11.26 -7.77 11.11
C ARG A 147 -10.63 -8.32 9.84
N THR A 148 -9.52 -7.75 9.38
CA THR A 148 -8.81 -8.17 8.16
C THR A 148 -7.57 -8.98 8.54
N GLY A 149 -6.82 -9.44 7.55
CA GLY A 149 -5.61 -10.23 7.75
C GLY A 149 -4.36 -9.44 8.12
N LEU A 150 -4.38 -8.10 8.11
CA LEU A 150 -3.19 -7.30 8.32
C LEU A 150 -2.93 -7.02 9.81
N ASP A 151 -1.77 -7.45 10.29
CA ASP A 151 -1.26 -7.07 11.61
C ASP A 151 -0.59 -5.68 11.56
N VAL A 152 -1.39 -4.65 11.80
CA VAL A 152 -1.01 -3.24 11.62
C VAL A 152 -0.55 -2.61 12.94
N TYR A 153 0.65 -2.05 12.92
CA TYR A 153 1.27 -1.38 14.04
C TYR A 153 1.26 0.14 13.84
N ARG A 154 1.31 0.89 14.95
CA ARG A 154 1.66 2.31 14.90
C ARG A 154 3.19 2.42 14.86
N MET A 155 3.70 3.17 13.91
CA MET A 155 5.13 3.33 13.65
C MET A 155 5.47 4.81 13.51
N ARG A 156 6.67 5.21 13.96
CA ARG A 156 7.28 6.45 13.49
C ARG A 156 8.31 6.10 12.42
N LEU A 157 8.12 6.63 11.21
CA LEU A 157 8.95 6.37 10.05
C LEU A 157 9.73 7.62 9.67
N GLY A 158 10.98 7.48 9.25
CA GLY A 158 11.78 8.59 8.75
C GLY A 158 12.71 8.14 7.63
N SER A 159 12.94 9.03 6.67
CA SER A 159 13.88 8.78 5.58
C SER A 159 15.14 9.65 5.73
N ALA A 160 16.29 9.13 5.29
CA ALA A 160 17.52 9.90 5.20
C ALA A 160 17.61 10.70 3.89
N ARG A 161 16.92 10.27 2.83
CA ARG A 161 16.92 10.89 1.51
C ARG A 161 15.55 10.77 0.85
N PRO A 162 15.16 11.69 -0.04
CA PRO A 162 13.99 11.51 -0.89
C PRO A 162 14.09 10.22 -1.71
N TRP A 163 12.93 9.63 -2.02
CA TRP A 163 12.75 8.45 -2.86
C TRP A 163 13.51 7.20 -2.37
N ALA A 164 13.84 7.15 -1.07
CA ALA A 164 14.49 6.00 -0.49
C ALA A 164 13.55 4.77 -0.51
N PRO A 165 14.05 3.57 -0.84
CA PRO A 165 13.28 2.35 -0.68
C PRO A 165 12.97 2.10 0.79
N ASN A 166 11.90 1.35 1.07
CA ASN A 166 11.46 1.10 2.43
C ASN A 166 12.55 0.44 3.31
N GLU A 167 13.42 -0.41 2.76
CA GLU A 167 14.53 -1.03 3.50
C GLU A 167 15.53 0.00 4.06
N SER A 168 15.59 1.20 3.47
CA SER A 168 16.44 2.30 3.96
C SER A 168 15.75 3.22 4.97
N LEU A 169 14.48 2.97 5.31
CA LEU A 169 13.74 3.79 6.27
C LEU A 169 14.22 3.51 7.71
N ARG A 170 14.37 4.60 8.47
CA ARG A 170 14.45 4.52 9.93
C ARG A 170 13.05 4.34 10.46
N TRP A 171 12.85 3.40 11.37
CA TRP A 171 11.54 3.16 11.97
C TRP A 171 11.64 2.73 13.43
N GLU A 172 10.57 3.00 14.16
CA GLU A 172 10.33 2.50 15.51
C GLU A 172 8.85 2.17 15.69
N LEU A 173 8.56 1.15 16.51
CA LEU A 173 7.20 0.89 16.92
C LEU A 173 6.78 1.89 18.00
N ARG A 174 5.57 2.40 17.87
CA ARG A 174 4.93 3.21 18.91
C ARG A 174 4.03 2.30 19.72
N THR A 175 4.57 1.84 20.83
CA THR A 175 3.86 0.99 21.79
C THR A 175 3.14 1.85 22.80
N SER A 176 1.94 1.44 23.20
CA SER A 176 1.36 1.91 24.46
C SER A 176 2.27 1.44 25.60
N PRO A 177 2.48 2.21 26.69
CA PRO A 177 3.23 1.76 27.86
C PRO A 177 2.70 0.44 28.47
N LEU A 178 1.46 0.07 28.16
CA LEU A 178 0.77 -1.11 28.66
C LEU A 178 0.95 -2.36 27.77
N GLU A 179 1.48 -2.20 26.55
CA GLU A 179 1.70 -3.29 25.59
C GLU A 179 3.10 -3.18 25.00
N PRO A 180 4.14 -3.65 25.73
CA PRO A 180 5.48 -3.71 25.19
C PRO A 180 5.49 -4.69 24.01
N VAL A 181 5.70 -4.18 22.80
CA VAL A 181 6.02 -5.01 21.64
C VAL A 181 7.52 -5.26 21.65
N ASP A 182 7.91 -6.50 21.41
CA ASP A 182 9.32 -6.90 21.32
C ASP A 182 9.99 -6.13 20.17
N ASP A 183 10.77 -5.12 20.53
CA ASP A 183 11.42 -4.16 19.65
C ASP A 183 12.96 -4.31 19.70
N ASP A 184 13.42 -5.53 19.97
CA ASP A 184 14.85 -5.86 19.94
C ASP A 184 15.43 -5.59 18.54
N ARG A 185 16.62 -5.01 18.48
CA ARG A 185 17.39 -4.79 17.25
C ARG A 185 17.58 -6.10 16.46
N ALA A 186 17.73 -7.23 17.15
CA ALA A 186 17.78 -8.55 16.49
C ALA A 186 16.45 -8.92 15.81
N ALA A 187 15.31 -8.57 16.42
CA ALA A 187 13.98 -8.80 15.86
C ALA A 187 13.67 -7.90 14.64
N ARG A 188 14.40 -6.79 14.48
CA ARG A 188 14.32 -5.91 13.30
C ARG A 188 15.19 -6.36 12.13
N ALA A 189 16.14 -7.28 12.34
CA ALA A 189 17.00 -7.76 11.26
C ALA A 189 16.16 -8.44 10.18
N GLY A 190 16.27 -7.95 8.95
CA GLY A 190 15.45 -8.47 7.86
C GLY A 190 13.96 -8.12 7.97
N VAL A 191 13.63 -6.98 8.58
CA VAL A 191 12.28 -6.41 8.54
C VAL A 191 12.30 -5.14 7.71
N VAL A 192 11.38 -5.02 6.75
CA VAL A 192 11.13 -3.82 5.96
C VAL A 192 9.81 -3.20 6.45
N PRO A 193 9.80 -1.97 6.97
CA PRO A 193 8.57 -1.30 7.36
C PRO A 193 7.75 -0.96 6.11
N VAL A 194 6.47 -1.31 6.09
CA VAL A 194 5.58 -0.96 4.99
C VAL A 194 4.40 -0.16 5.53
N PRO A 195 4.32 1.15 5.24
CA PRO A 195 3.15 1.97 5.56
C PRO A 195 1.84 1.31 5.11
N VAL A 196 0.84 1.34 5.98
CA VAL A 196 -0.55 1.00 5.65
C VAL A 196 -1.36 2.29 5.75
N LEU A 197 -1.91 2.68 4.61
CA LEU A 197 -2.61 3.93 4.42
C LEU A 197 -4.10 3.70 4.44
N GLU A 198 -4.80 4.54 5.21
CA GLU A 198 -6.24 4.69 5.04
C GLU A 198 -6.51 5.63 3.85
N ARG A 199 -7.70 5.54 3.25
CA ARG A 199 -8.17 6.45 2.18
C ARG A 199 -8.47 7.88 2.68
N THR A 200 -7.57 8.46 3.47
CA THR A 200 -7.67 9.79 4.06
C THR A 200 -6.51 10.67 3.64
N GLY A 201 -6.75 11.98 3.51
CA GLY A 201 -5.73 12.93 3.07
C GLY A 201 -4.54 12.98 4.02
N HIS A 202 -4.78 12.91 5.33
CA HIS A 202 -3.71 12.91 6.32
C HIS A 202 -2.76 11.71 6.16
N SER A 203 -3.30 10.50 5.97
CA SER A 203 -2.48 9.30 5.80
C SER A 203 -1.64 9.35 4.52
N LEU A 204 -2.23 9.82 3.41
CA LEU A 204 -1.54 9.90 2.12
C LEU A 204 -0.51 11.02 2.10
N THR A 205 -0.85 12.22 2.59
CA THR A 205 0.09 13.35 2.66
C THR A 205 1.29 12.99 3.53
N GLY A 206 1.08 12.36 4.69
CA GLY A 206 2.19 11.90 5.53
C GLY A 206 3.11 10.91 4.82
N TRP A 207 2.54 10.00 4.01
CA TRP A 207 3.36 9.08 3.20
C TRP A 207 4.11 9.81 2.09
N VAL A 208 3.46 10.72 1.37
CA VAL A 208 4.10 11.53 0.32
C VAL A 208 5.22 12.39 0.91
N ASP A 209 5.03 13.01 2.07
CA ASP A 209 6.07 13.77 2.76
C ASP A 209 7.25 12.89 3.17
N LEU A 210 6.99 11.66 3.62
CA LEU A 210 8.03 10.68 3.91
C LEU A 210 8.82 10.30 2.65
N VAL A 211 8.13 9.95 1.56
CA VAL A 211 8.77 9.55 0.29
C VAL A 211 9.59 10.69 -0.28
N THR A 212 9.05 11.90 -0.30
CA THR A 212 9.70 13.08 -0.90
C THR A 212 10.72 13.76 0.02
N GLY A 213 10.97 13.19 1.21
CA GLY A 213 11.94 13.73 2.18
C GLY A 213 11.52 15.04 2.84
N ARG A 214 10.23 15.41 2.80
CA ARG A 214 9.68 16.60 3.47
C ARG A 214 9.41 16.38 4.96
N ALA A 215 9.43 15.14 5.44
CA ALA A 215 9.24 14.81 6.85
C ALA A 215 10.58 14.77 7.63
N SER A 216 11.03 15.92 8.12
CA SER A 216 12.32 16.06 8.83
C SER A 216 12.41 15.31 10.17
N GLU A 217 11.32 15.25 10.94
CA GLU A 217 11.28 14.61 12.28
C GLU A 217 10.73 13.17 12.26
N GLY A 218 10.36 12.69 11.06
CA GLY A 218 9.63 11.45 10.84
C GLY A 218 8.11 11.63 10.94
N VAL A 219 7.38 10.66 10.38
CA VAL A 219 5.92 10.63 10.29
C VAL A 219 5.39 9.47 11.13
N GLU A 220 4.43 9.75 12.00
CA GLU A 220 3.69 8.70 12.67
C GLU A 220 2.56 8.18 11.78
N MET A 221 2.57 6.87 11.50
CA MET A 221 1.54 6.24 10.69
C MET A 221 1.38 4.77 11.01
N SER A 222 0.34 4.18 10.44
CA SER A 222 0.13 2.74 10.49
C SER A 222 1.08 2.04 9.53
N GLY A 223 1.54 0.84 9.89
CA GLY A 223 2.43 0.04 9.05
C GLY A 223 2.48 -1.43 9.45
N VAL A 224 2.89 -2.27 8.50
CA VAL A 224 3.22 -3.68 8.74
C VAL A 224 4.73 -3.89 8.75
N ARG A 225 5.17 -4.95 9.41
CA ARG A 225 6.57 -5.41 9.42
C ARG A 225 6.75 -6.48 8.36
N ALA A 226 7.06 -6.08 7.13
CA ALA A 226 7.28 -7.04 6.05
C ALA A 226 8.58 -7.81 6.29
N ARG A 227 8.47 -9.13 6.40
CA ARG A 227 9.55 -10.03 6.83
C ARG A 227 9.45 -11.34 6.06
N ASP A 228 10.52 -12.13 6.10
CA ASP A 228 10.47 -13.49 5.58
C ASP A 228 9.42 -14.30 6.36
N TRP A 229 8.71 -15.17 5.65
CA TRP A 229 7.64 -15.97 6.24
C TRP A 229 8.25 -17.00 7.17
N LYS A 230 7.94 -16.89 8.47
CA LYS A 230 8.11 -17.99 9.42
C LYS A 230 6.79 -18.70 9.47
N ARG A 231 6.75 -19.95 9.00
CA ARG A 231 5.57 -20.82 9.16
C ARG A 231 5.08 -20.68 10.60
N ARG A 232 3.91 -20.09 10.82
CA ARG A 232 3.29 -20.13 12.15
C ARG A 232 3.10 -21.62 12.44
N PRO A 233 3.55 -22.16 13.59
CA PRO A 233 3.17 -23.50 13.96
C PRO A 233 1.64 -23.52 13.95
N ASP A 234 1.06 -24.39 13.13
CA ASP A 234 -0.39 -24.53 13.03
C ASP A 234 -0.92 -24.65 14.46
N ALA A 235 -1.83 -23.75 14.83
CA ALA A 235 -2.61 -23.91 16.04
C ALA A 235 -3.59 -25.06 15.80
N ALA A 236 -3.05 -26.28 15.80
CA ALA A 236 -3.82 -27.50 16.03
C ALA A 236 -4.10 -27.55 17.52
N SER A 237 -5.26 -27.03 17.92
CA SER A 237 -6.01 -27.45 19.11
C SER A 237 -7.44 -26.96 18.99
#